data_AF-A0A536CNM5-F1
#
_entry.id   AF-A0A536CNM5-F1
#
_cell.length_a   1.000
_cell.length_b   1.000
_cell.length_c   1.000
_cell.angle_alpha   90.00
_cell.angle_beta   90.00
_cell.angle_gamma   90.00
#
_symmetry.space_group_name_H-M   'P 1'
#
loop_
_entity.id
_entity.type
_entity.pdbx_description
1 polymer ?
#
loop_
_entity_poly.entity_id
_entity_poly.type
_entity_poly.pdbx_seq_one_letter_code
_entity_poly.pdbx_strand_id
1 'polypeptide(L)'
;MADPFAGIVGHAQALSQLRAQLDGDRLAHAYLFVGESGLGKSTTARALAAALLPEAPLDRHPDYWEDDRIKPLSINEIRLLPDKPPEFHELSLQAFLNLKPGVASRRVALVVNVGRLRDQDQGVLLKT
;
A
#
# COMPACT_ATOMS: atom_id res chain seq x y z
N MET A 1 3.01 14.87 16.62
CA MET A 1 2.97 14.37 15.22
C MET A 1 1.84 15.10 14.53
N ALA A 2 2.04 15.64 13.32
CA ALA A 2 0.96 16.30 12.58
C ALA A 2 -0.10 15.25 12.19
N ASP A 3 -1.39 15.63 12.17
CA ASP A 3 -2.45 14.72 11.72
C ASP A 3 -2.21 14.36 10.24
N PRO A 4 -1.90 13.09 9.90
CA PRO A 4 -1.56 12.69 8.54
C PRO A 4 -2.72 12.89 7.57
N PHE A 5 -3.95 12.97 8.07
CA PHE A 5 -5.16 13.09 7.25
C PHE A 5 -5.71 14.52 7.21
N ALA A 6 -5.00 15.52 7.75
CA ALA A 6 -5.49 16.89 7.84
C ALA A 6 -5.88 17.51 6.47
N GLY A 7 -5.24 17.07 5.39
CA GLY A 7 -5.53 17.53 4.02
C GLY A 7 -6.67 16.79 3.32
N ILE A 8 -7.32 15.81 3.96
CA ILE A 8 -8.36 14.98 3.35
C ILE A 8 -9.73 15.46 3.82
N VAL A 9 -10.55 15.87 2.85
CA VAL A 9 -11.91 16.36 3.10
C VAL A 9 -12.91 15.19 3.01
N GLY A 10 -13.81 15.09 3.98
CA GLY A 10 -14.82 14.03 4.05
C GLY A 10 -14.35 12.78 4.79
N HIS A 11 -15.04 11.65 4.59
CA HIS A 11 -14.69 10.33 5.15
C HIS A 11 -14.48 10.31 6.67
N ALA A 12 -15.15 11.19 7.42
CA ALA A 12 -14.88 11.45 8.83
C ALA A 12 -14.84 10.18 9.69
N GLN A 13 -15.77 9.24 9.46
CA GLN A 13 -15.80 7.97 10.17
C GLN A 13 -14.59 7.09 9.86
N ALA A 14 -14.24 6.91 8.58
CA ALA A 14 -13.09 6.10 8.17
C ALA A 14 -11.77 6.71 8.65
N LEU A 15 -11.60 8.02 8.51
CA LEU A 15 -10.40 8.71 8.99
C LEU A 15 -10.29 8.66 10.53
N SER A 16 -11.41 8.77 11.26
CA SER A 16 -11.43 8.62 12.72
C SER A 16 -10.97 7.22 13.15
N GLN A 17 -11.43 6.17 12.46
CA GLN A 17 -10.99 4.80 12.72
C GLN A 17 -9.49 4.61 12.44
N LEU A 18 -8.99 5.11 11.30
CA LEU A 18 -7.57 5.03 10.97
C LEU A 18 -6.69 5.76 11.99
N ARG A 19 -7.11 6.95 12.46
CA ARG A 19 -6.41 7.67 13.53
C ARG A 19 -6.35 6.84 14.81
N ALA A 20 -7.48 6.28 15.25
CA ALA A 20 -7.53 5.45 16.46
C ALA A 20 -6.68 4.17 16.34
N GLN A 21 -6.54 3.61 15.14
CA GLN A 21 -5.67 2.44 14.89
C GLN A 21 -4.19 2.81 14.90
N LEU A 22 -3.82 3.96 14.33
CA LEU A 22 -2.46 4.49 14.38
C LEU A 22 -2.05 4.81 15.82
N ASP A 23 -2.88 5.56 16.55
CA ASP A 23 -2.59 5.98 17.94
C ASP A 23 -2.53 4.77 18.89
N GLY A 24 -3.33 3.75 18.62
CA GLY A 24 -3.39 2.53 19.42
C GLY A 24 -2.40 1.44 19.03
N ASP A 25 -1.58 1.65 17.99
CA ASP A 25 -0.71 0.63 17.36
C ASP A 25 -1.46 -0.70 17.06
N ARG A 26 -2.72 -0.58 16.62
CA ARG A 26 -3.62 -1.70 16.27
C ARG A 26 -3.94 -1.71 14.78
N LEU A 27 -2.90 -1.61 13.97
CA LEU A 27 -3.01 -1.62 12.52
C LEU A 27 -3.30 -3.02 11.99
N ALA A 28 -4.18 -3.12 11.01
CA ALA A 28 -4.36 -4.35 10.26
C ALA A 28 -3.16 -4.59 9.31
N HIS A 29 -2.92 -5.85 8.93
CA HIS A 29 -1.88 -6.20 7.96
C HIS A 29 -2.22 -5.72 6.54
N ALA A 30 -3.51 -5.50 6.24
CA ALA A 30 -3.97 -5.03 4.95
C ALA A 30 -5.21 -4.14 5.08
N TYR A 31 -5.31 -3.14 4.21
CA TYR A 31 -6.45 -2.23 4.08
C TYR A 31 -6.95 -2.22 2.64
N LEU A 32 -8.26 -2.35 2.46
CA LEU A 32 -8.92 -2.17 1.17
C LEU A 32 -9.78 -0.92 1.19
N PHE A 33 -9.37 0.10 0.45
CA PHE A 33 -10.14 1.33 0.27
C PHE A 33 -11.14 1.15 -0.88
N VAL A 34 -12.43 1.17 -0.57
CA VAL A 34 -13.53 0.98 -1.55
C VAL A 34 -14.37 2.25 -1.66
N GLY A 35 -14.85 2.55 -2.87
CA GLY A 35 -15.72 3.69 -3.14
C GLY A 35 -15.58 4.19 -4.58
N GLU A 36 -16.40 5.16 -4.96
CA GLU A 36 -16.40 5.75 -6.31
C GLU A 36 -15.04 6.36 -6.69
N SER A 37 -14.80 6.43 -8.00
CA SER A 37 -13.60 7.08 -8.54
C SER A 37 -13.57 8.55 -8.14
N GLY A 38 -12.38 9.08 -7.86
CA GLY A 38 -12.22 10.50 -7.48
C GLY A 38 -12.43 10.83 -5.99
N LEU A 39 -12.88 9.89 -5.14
CA LEU A 39 -13.12 10.16 -3.70
C LEU A 39 -11.85 10.23 -2.82
N GLY A 40 -10.64 10.36 -3.40
CA GLY A 40 -9.40 10.49 -2.61
C GLY A 40 -8.93 9.22 -1.89
N LYS A 41 -9.32 8.03 -2.37
CA LYS A 41 -8.91 6.73 -1.80
C LYS A 41 -7.39 6.54 -1.79
N SER A 42 -6.75 6.74 -2.95
CA SER A 42 -5.28 6.67 -3.07
C SER A 42 -4.59 7.75 -2.24
N THR A 43 -5.14 8.97 -2.21
CA THR A 43 -4.65 10.06 -1.35
C THR A 43 -4.67 9.65 0.12
N THR A 44 -5.76 9.04 0.58
CA THR A 44 -5.89 8.56 1.97
C THR A 44 -4.91 7.42 2.26
N ALA A 45 -4.74 6.49 1.32
CA ALA A 45 -3.80 5.38 1.47
C ALA A 45 -2.33 5.85 1.51
N ARG A 46 -1.94 6.83 0.68
CA ARG A 46 -0.62 7.45 0.73
C ARG A 46 -0.40 8.24 2.02
N ALA A 47 -1.41 8.96 2.51
CA ALA A 47 -1.33 9.64 3.80
C ALA A 47 -1.10 8.66 4.96
N LEU A 48 -1.79 7.51 4.93
CA LEU A 48 -1.55 6.43 5.89
C LEU A 48 -0.12 5.88 5.76
N ALA A 49 0.33 5.58 4.54
CA ALA A 49 1.70 5.09 4.31
C ALA A 49 2.77 6.07 4.82
N ALA A 50 2.59 7.37 4.59
CA ALA A 50 3.50 8.40 5.09
C ALA A 50 3.51 8.48 6.62
N ALA A 51 2.37 8.26 7.27
CA ALA A 51 2.30 8.18 8.73
C ALA A 51 3.03 6.94 9.29
N LEU A 52 3.04 5.84 8.52
CA LEU A 52 3.69 4.59 8.90
C LEU A 52 5.19 4.57 8.63
N LEU A 53 5.68 5.46 7.76
CA LEU A 53 7.07 5.58 7.29
C LEU A 53 7.59 7.01 7.48
N PRO A 54 7.68 7.52 8.73
CA PRO A 54 8.06 8.92 8.99
C PRO A 54 9.53 9.25 8.70
N GLU A 55 10.39 8.24 8.48
CA GLU A 55 11.84 8.39 8.35
C GLU A 55 12.26 9.11 7.07
N ALA A 56 11.45 9.00 5.99
CA ALA A 56 11.68 9.70 4.74
C ALA A 56 10.36 9.92 3.95
N PRO A 57 10.31 10.90 3.04
CA PRO A 57 9.25 11.01 2.04
C PRO A 57 9.07 9.72 1.22
N LEU A 58 7.82 9.36 0.91
CA LEU A 58 7.46 8.10 0.26
C LEU A 58 8.15 7.87 -1.09
N ASP A 59 8.33 8.92 -1.89
CA ASP A 59 8.95 8.88 -3.22
C ASP A 59 10.41 8.40 -3.21
N ARG A 60 11.07 8.46 -2.04
CA ARG A 60 12.45 8.00 -1.83
C ARG A 60 12.59 7.07 -0.64
N HIS A 61 11.49 6.53 -0.12
CA HIS A 61 11.52 5.68 1.06
C HIS A 61 11.87 4.23 0.66
N PRO A 62 12.97 3.64 1.18
CA PRO A 62 13.40 2.29 0.79
C PRO A 62 12.45 1.16 1.24
N ASP A 63 11.60 1.46 2.22
CA ASP A 63 10.54 0.56 2.72
C ASP A 63 9.14 0.89 2.19
N TYR A 64 9.04 1.68 1.11
CA TYR A 64 7.79 1.94 0.40
C TYR A 64 7.81 1.33 -1.00
N TRP A 65 6.70 0.71 -1.39
CA TRP A 65 6.46 0.17 -2.73
C TRP A 65 5.08 0.61 -3.21
N GLU A 66 4.97 1.11 -4.43
CA GLU A 66 3.68 1.56 -4.97
C GLU A 66 3.53 1.19 -6.43
N ASP A 67 2.36 0.65 -6.76
CA ASP A 67 1.90 0.51 -8.14
C ASP A 67 0.58 1.25 -8.33
N ASP A 68 0.63 2.38 -9.03
CA ASP A 68 -0.51 3.24 -9.31
C ASP A 68 -1.00 3.16 -10.77
N ARG A 69 -0.45 2.23 -11.54
CA ARG A 69 -0.64 2.19 -12.99
C ARG A 69 -2.02 1.64 -13.35
N ILE A 70 -2.52 2.07 -14.50
CA ILE A 70 -3.84 1.67 -15.02
C ILE A 70 -3.82 0.22 -15.52
N LYS A 71 -2.64 -0.31 -15.88
CA LYS A 71 -2.42 -1.70 -16.33
C LYS A 71 -2.61 -2.64 -15.12
N PRO A 72 -3.32 -3.76 -15.26
CA PRO A 72 -3.37 -4.78 -14.22
C PRO A 72 -1.98 -5.25 -13.81
N LEU A 73 -1.76 -5.44 -12.51
CA LEU A 73 -0.54 -6.09 -12.03
C LEU A 73 -0.48 -7.50 -12.58
N SER A 74 0.61 -7.80 -13.28
CA SER A 74 0.85 -9.16 -13.75
C SER A 74 1.27 -10.05 -12.58
N ILE A 75 1.09 -11.36 -12.71
CA ILE A 75 1.51 -12.30 -11.67
C ILE A 75 3.02 -12.24 -11.35
N ASN A 76 3.83 -11.82 -12.32
CA ASN A 76 5.28 -11.64 -12.15
C ASN A 76 5.62 -10.39 -11.32
N GLU A 77 4.71 -9.40 -11.27
CA GLU A 77 4.83 -8.25 -10.36
C GLU A 77 4.48 -8.62 -8.92
N ILE A 78 3.78 -9.74 -8.70
CA ILE A 78 3.25 -10.10 -7.38
C ILE A 78 4.10 -11.19 -6.72
N ARG A 79 4.39 -12.29 -7.40
CA ARG A 79 4.99 -13.50 -6.80
C ARG A 79 6.43 -13.33 -6.34
N LEU A 80 6.79 -13.99 -5.24
CA LEU A 80 8.14 -14.01 -4.68
C LEU A 80 9.19 -14.53 -5.67
N LEU A 81 8.86 -15.59 -6.40
CA LEU A 81 9.69 -16.22 -7.42
C LEU A 81 8.93 -16.17 -8.75
N PRO A 82 9.07 -15.07 -9.53
CA PRO A 82 8.34 -14.92 -10.77
C PRO A 82 9.02 -15.69 -11.92
N ASP A 83 8.24 -16.17 -12.89
CA ASP A 83 8.77 -16.91 -14.05
C ASP A 83 9.61 -16.02 -14.98
N LYS A 84 9.34 -14.72 -14.92
CA LYS A 84 10.06 -13.65 -15.62
C LYS A 84 10.29 -12.50 -14.64
N PRO A 85 11.35 -11.70 -14.78
CA PRO A 85 11.51 -10.51 -13.94
C PRO A 85 10.27 -9.61 -14.04
N PRO A 86 9.93 -8.88 -12.95
CA PRO A 86 8.90 -7.86 -13.04
C PRO A 86 9.26 -6.86 -14.14
N GLU A 87 8.26 -6.43 -14.89
CA GLU A 87 8.42 -5.56 -16.05
C GLU A 87 8.63 -4.10 -15.61
N PHE A 88 8.14 -3.73 -14.42
CA PHE A 88 8.05 -2.33 -14.02
C PHE A 88 8.60 -1.99 -12.63
N HIS A 89 8.75 -2.98 -11.75
CA HIS A 89 9.38 -2.79 -10.44
C HIS A 89 10.70 -3.55 -10.39
N GLU A 90 11.66 -3.05 -9.62
CA GLU A 90 12.92 -3.76 -9.36
C GLU A 90 12.67 -5.09 -8.64
N LEU A 91 11.67 -5.11 -7.75
CA LEU A 91 11.24 -6.28 -7.00
C LEU A 91 9.74 -6.48 -7.16
N SER A 92 9.33 -7.76 -7.22
CA SER A 92 7.92 -8.09 -7.07
C SER A 92 7.41 -7.72 -5.68
N LEU A 93 6.10 -7.54 -5.53
CA LEU A 93 5.44 -7.19 -4.28
C LEU A 93 5.85 -8.13 -3.13
N GLN A 94 5.77 -9.44 -3.34
CA GLN A 94 6.15 -10.41 -2.30
C GLN A 94 7.65 -10.41 -2.00
N ALA A 95 8.51 -10.24 -3.02
CA ALA A 95 9.95 -10.13 -2.80
C ALA A 95 10.28 -8.89 -1.96
N PHE A 96 9.67 -7.76 -2.28
CA PHE A 96 9.78 -6.53 -1.51
C PHE A 96 9.31 -6.71 -0.06
N LEU A 97 8.10 -7.25 0.16
CA LEU A 97 7.55 -7.44 1.51
C LEU A 97 8.36 -8.42 2.37
N ASN A 98 9.06 -9.38 1.75
CA ASN A 98 9.90 -10.35 2.47
C ASN A 98 11.28 -9.81 2.90
N LEU A 99 11.70 -8.65 2.40
CA LEU A 99 12.94 -8.03 2.85
C LEU A 99 12.77 -7.47 4.27
N LYS A 100 13.84 -7.52 5.08
CA LYS A 100 13.85 -6.77 6.34
C LYS A 100 13.67 -5.27 6.05
N PRO A 101 12.88 -4.53 6.84
CA PRO A 101 12.84 -3.08 6.75
C PRO A 101 14.25 -2.50 6.84
N GLY A 102 14.56 -1.55 5.96
CA GLY A 102 15.87 -0.90 5.88
C GLY A 102 16.03 0.21 6.90
N VAL A 103 15.03 1.08 7.03
CA VAL A 103 15.04 2.24 7.95
C VAL A 103 13.84 2.27 8.88
N ALA A 104 12.66 1.85 8.41
CA ALA A 104 11.44 1.86 9.20
C ALA A 104 11.29 0.56 10.02
N SER A 105 10.26 0.50 10.87
CA SER A 105 9.90 -0.72 11.60
C SER A 105 9.13 -1.75 10.75
N ARG A 106 8.66 -1.34 9.57
CA ARG A 106 7.78 -2.11 8.68
C ARG A 106 8.00 -1.72 7.23
N ARG A 107 7.57 -2.58 6.31
CA ARG A 107 7.42 -2.26 4.88
C ARG A 107 5.97 -1.97 4.57
N VAL A 108 5.73 -1.00 3.69
CA VAL A 108 4.37 -0.64 3.26
C VAL A 108 4.32 -0.72 1.74
N ALA A 109 3.33 -1.47 1.24
CA ALA A 109 3.03 -1.55 -0.18
C ALA A 109 1.65 -0.97 -0.47
N LEU A 110 1.54 -0.16 -1.52
CA LEU A 110 0.28 0.41 -2.01
C LEU A 110 -0.01 -0.06 -3.42
N VAL A 111 -1.14 -0.73 -3.61
CA VAL A 111 -1.67 -1.09 -4.94
C VAL A 111 -2.92 -0.24 -5.18
N VAL A 112 -2.87 0.72 -6.10
CA VAL A 112 -4.00 1.66 -6.30
C VAL A 112 -5.13 1.01 -7.09
N ASN A 113 -4.82 0.20 -8.10
CA ASN A 113 -5.79 -0.34 -9.06
C ASN A 113 -6.01 -1.85 -8.90
N VAL A 114 -6.46 -2.28 -7.72
CA VAL A 114 -6.72 -3.70 -7.37
C VAL A 114 -7.92 -4.29 -8.13
N GLY A 115 -8.94 -3.49 -8.44
CA GLY A 115 -10.19 -3.94 -9.10
C GLY A 115 -10.04 -4.41 -10.55
N ARG A 116 -8.82 -4.41 -11.11
CA ARG A 116 -8.52 -4.95 -12.44
C ARG A 116 -7.64 -6.20 -12.39
N LEU A 117 -7.42 -6.79 -11.23
CA LEU A 117 -6.73 -8.07 -11.09
C LEU A 117 -7.57 -9.18 -11.72
N ARG A 118 -6.94 -10.02 -12.55
CA ARG A 118 -7.58 -11.20 -13.09
C ARG A 118 -7.87 -12.17 -11.94
N ASP A 119 -8.95 -12.94 -12.01
CA ASP A 119 -9.38 -13.82 -10.90
C ASP A 119 -8.28 -14.77 -10.39
N GLN A 120 -7.42 -15.24 -11.29
CA GLN A 120 -6.26 -16.10 -10.96
C GLN A 120 -5.16 -15.40 -10.12
N ASP A 121 -5.12 -14.08 -10.09
CA ASP A 121 -4.09 -13.28 -9.41
C ASP A 121 -4.55 -12.86 -7.98
N GLN A 122 -5.85 -12.96 -7.67
CA GLN A 122 -6.42 -12.56 -6.37
C GLN A 122 -6.01 -13.47 -5.21
N GLY A 123 -5.93 -14.79 -5.45
CA GLY A 123 -5.60 -15.77 -4.41
C GLY A 123 -4.18 -15.67 -3.85
N VAL A 124 -3.29 -14.94 -4.53
CA VAL A 124 -1.89 -14.75 -4.15
C VAL A 124 -1.73 -13.67 -3.07
N LEU A 125 -2.66 -12.71 -3.00
CA LEU A 125 -2.66 -11.63 -2.00
C LEU A 125 -3.19 -12.07 -0.63
N LEU A 126 -3.90 -13.20 -0.55
CA LEU A 126 -4.50 -13.71 0.70
C LEU A 126 -3.53 -14.57 1.53
N LYS A 127 -2.28 -14.72 1.09
CA LYS A 127 -1.25 -15.58 1.74
C LYS A 127 0.04 -14.83 2.10
N THR A 128 0.04 -13.51 1.93
CA THR A 128 1.09 -12.59 2.39
C THR A 128 0.80 -12.12 3.80
#